data_AF-A0A7X7Y5W0-F1
#
_entry.id   AF-A0A7X7Y5W0-F1
#
_cell.length_a   1.000
_cell.length_b   1.000
_cell.length_c   1.000
_cell.angle_alpha   90.00
_cell.angle_beta   90.00
_cell.angle_gamma   90.00
#
_symmetry.space_group_name_H-M   'P 1'
#
loop_
_entity.id
_entity.type
_entity.pdbx_description
1 polymer ?
#
loop_
_entity_poly.entity_id
_entity_poly.type
_entity_poly.pdbx_seq_one_letter_code
_entity_poly.pdbx_strand_id
1 'polypeptide(L)'
;MLENAIGIVLAILTINIVYVSFSTLRMILTLKGKRYLAALVSMFEVSIYIFGLSIVLNNLSEIQNVIAYAVGFALGIIIGSKIEERLALGYITVNIVSTNPDLPFTKKLREAGFGVTSWTSRGMDGERLTLQVLAPRKQELYLYKLVTEIDPKAFIVSYEPKNIQGGFWVKQIKKHSPPPIEPVADENGKRDETDETEPMKNEAEQFSEDFFEKPLTQKRKVKPKL
;
A
#
# COMPACT_ATOMS: atom_id res chain seq x y z
N MET A 1 -32.95 25.84 20.42
CA MET A 1 -33.38 24.45 20.72
C MET A 1 -32.99 23.50 19.58
N LEU A 2 -33.40 23.74 18.33
CA LEU A 2 -33.04 22.88 17.18
C LEU A 2 -31.54 22.86 16.86
N GLU A 3 -30.83 23.99 16.98
CA GLU A 3 -29.37 24.05 16.74
C GLU A 3 -28.59 23.11 17.67
N ASN A 4 -29.00 23.00 18.93
CA ASN A 4 -28.38 22.08 19.88
C ASN A 4 -28.65 20.62 19.51
N ALA A 5 -29.86 20.30 19.03
CA ALA A 5 -30.21 18.95 18.59
C ALA A 5 -29.42 18.53 17.35
N ILE A 6 -29.31 19.42 16.34
CA ILE A 6 -28.50 19.17 15.14
C ILE A 6 -27.02 19.01 15.51
N GLY A 7 -26.50 19.84 16.43
CA GLY A 7 -25.14 19.73 16.95
C GLY A 7 -24.86 18.37 17.61
N ILE A 8 -25.80 17.86 18.42
CA ILE A 8 -25.69 16.54 19.06
C ILE A 8 -25.70 15.43 18.00
N VAL A 9 -26.61 15.49 17.03
CA VAL A 9 -26.70 14.51 15.93
C VAL A 9 -25.40 14.46 15.12
N LEU A 10 -24.85 15.62 14.75
CA LEU A 10 -23.58 15.71 14.02
C LEU A 10 -22.40 15.21 14.86
N ALA A 11 -22.39 15.50 16.16
CA ALA A 11 -21.36 14.99 17.07
C ALA A 11 -21.39 13.45 17.16
N ILE A 12 -22.59 12.86 17.30
CA ILE A 12 -22.79 11.40 17.30
C ILE A 12 -22.31 10.80 15.98
N LEU A 13 -22.69 11.38 14.85
CA LEU A 13 -22.28 10.90 13.54
C LEU A 13 -20.75 10.94 13.38
N THR A 14 -20.12 12.05 13.77
CA THR A 14 -18.68 12.25 13.61
C THR A 14 -17.88 11.32 14.52
N ILE A 15 -18.22 11.24 15.80
CA ILE A 15 -17.50 10.36 16.74
C ILE A 15 -17.66 8.89 16.36
N ASN A 16 -18.80 8.50 15.81
CA ASN A 16 -19.03 7.14 15.34
C ASN A 16 -18.19 6.81 14.11
N ILE A 17 -18.14 7.70 13.12
CA ILE A 17 -17.28 7.55 11.94
C ILE A 17 -15.82 7.35 12.37
N VAL A 18 -15.34 8.16 13.32
CA VAL A 18 -13.98 8.04 13.86
C VAL A 18 -13.81 6.69 14.55
N TYR A 19 -14.69 6.32 15.47
CA TYR A 19 -14.63 5.03 16.17
C TYR A 19 -14.55 3.84 15.20
N VAL A 20 -15.46 3.76 14.23
CA VAL A 20 -15.50 2.66 13.27
C VAL A 20 -14.28 2.66 12.36
N SER A 21 -13.78 3.83 11.96
CA SER A 21 -12.53 3.94 11.19
C SER A 21 -11.34 3.36 11.98
N PHE A 22 -11.20 3.69 13.26
CA PHE A 22 -10.18 3.13 14.14
C PHE A 22 -10.35 1.61 14.32
N SER A 23 -11.59 1.12 14.47
CA SER A 23 -11.86 -0.31 14.58
C SER A 23 -11.45 -1.08 13.33
N THR A 24 -11.73 -0.53 12.14
CA THR A 24 -11.27 -1.07 10.86
C THR A 24 -9.75 -1.06 10.79
N LEU A 25 -9.08 0.05 11.15
CA LEU A 25 -7.62 0.14 11.19
C LEU A 25 -6.98 -0.92 12.09
N ARG A 26 -7.51 -1.11 13.30
CA ARG A 26 -7.07 -2.17 14.21
C ARG A 26 -7.20 -3.55 13.56
N MET A 27 -8.34 -3.84 12.94
CA MET A 27 -8.58 -5.12 12.25
C MET A 27 -7.50 -5.38 11.19
N ILE A 28 -7.24 -4.40 10.32
CA ILE A 28 -6.24 -4.49 9.24
C ILE A 28 -4.84 -4.71 9.82
N LEU A 29 -4.45 -3.93 10.83
CA LEU A 29 -3.13 -4.07 11.47
C LEU A 29 -2.95 -5.46 12.09
N THR A 30 -4.01 -6.02 12.66
CA THR A 30 -4.01 -7.38 13.23
C THR A 30 -3.85 -8.44 12.15
N LEU A 31 -4.61 -8.34 11.06
CA LEU A 31 -4.52 -9.25 9.92
C LEU A 31 -3.15 -9.20 9.24
N LYS A 32 -2.51 -8.02 9.18
CA LYS A 32 -1.15 -7.84 8.65
C LYS A 32 -0.04 -8.16 9.67
N GLY A 33 -0.38 -8.70 10.84
CA GLY A 33 0.58 -9.17 11.85
C GLY A 33 1.25 -8.07 12.68
N LYS A 34 0.83 -6.81 12.55
CA LYS A 34 1.38 -5.66 13.29
C LYS A 34 0.77 -5.53 14.69
N ARG A 35 0.97 -6.56 15.52
CA ARG A 35 0.29 -6.75 16.82
C ARG A 35 0.44 -5.57 17.79
N TYR A 36 1.65 -5.02 17.94
CA TYR A 36 1.88 -3.89 18.87
C TYR A 36 1.21 -2.59 18.42
N LEU A 37 1.23 -2.29 17.12
CA LEU A 37 0.52 -1.13 16.57
C LEU A 37 -0.99 -1.31 16.69
N ALA A 38 -1.49 -2.53 16.43
CA ALA A 38 -2.91 -2.83 16.63
C ALA A 38 -3.34 -2.64 18.09
N ALA A 39 -2.53 -3.07 19.07
CA ALA A 39 -2.81 -2.88 20.48
C ALA A 39 -2.86 -1.39 20.88
N LEU A 40 -1.90 -0.58 20.39
CA LEU A 40 -1.88 0.86 20.63
C LEU A 40 -3.11 1.55 20.03
N VAL A 41 -3.47 1.23 18.78
CA VAL A 41 -4.69 1.74 18.14
C VAL A 41 -5.95 1.32 18.91
N SER A 42 -5.99 0.07 19.41
CA SER A 42 -7.10 -0.44 20.22
C SER A 42 -7.28 0.34 21.53
N MET A 43 -6.18 0.78 22.14
CA MET A 43 -6.22 1.57 23.37
C MET A 43 -6.98 2.90 23.15
N PHE A 44 -6.63 3.63 22.08
CA PHE A 44 -7.33 4.87 21.71
C PHE A 44 -8.76 4.60 21.24
N GLU A 45 -8.98 3.53 20.48
CA GLU A 45 -10.31 3.10 20.01
C GLU A 45 -11.29 2.93 21.18
N VAL A 46 -10.87 2.24 22.25
CA VAL A 46 -11.73 2.00 23.42
C VAL A 46 -12.06 3.31 24.14
N SER A 47 -11.13 4.27 24.24
CA SER A 47 -11.42 5.59 24.80
C SER A 47 -12.50 6.32 24.00
N ILE A 48 -12.36 6.36 22.67
CA ILE A 48 -13.35 6.98 21.77
C ILE A 48 -14.70 6.27 21.89
N TYR A 49 -14.70 4.94 21.97
CA TYR A 49 -15.91 4.14 22.12
C TYR A 49 -16.67 4.51 23.40
N ILE A 50 -15.99 4.61 24.55
CA ILE A 50 -16.64 4.95 25.83
C ILE A 50 -17.27 6.35 25.76
N PHE A 51 -16.54 7.35 25.23
CA PHE A 51 -17.07 8.71 25.09
C PHE A 51 -18.24 8.77 24.09
N GLY A 52 -18.10 8.13 22.92
CA GLY A 52 -19.14 8.10 21.90
C GLY A 52 -20.40 7.38 22.37
N LEU A 53 -20.25 6.23 23.02
CA LEU A 53 -21.36 5.49 23.60
C LEU A 53 -22.09 6.30 24.67
N SER A 54 -21.35 7.00 25.54
CA SER A 54 -21.96 7.87 26.56
C SER A 54 -22.87 8.94 25.94
N ILE A 55 -22.43 9.59 24.85
CA ILE A 55 -23.24 10.61 24.16
C ILE A 55 -24.53 9.99 23.57
N VAL A 56 -24.41 8.81 22.95
CA VAL A 56 -25.55 8.12 22.33
C VAL A 56 -26.57 7.68 23.38
N LEU A 57 -26.10 7.04 24.46
CA LEU A 57 -26.96 6.52 25.52
C LEU A 57 -27.73 7.64 26.24
N ASN A 58 -27.09 8.79 26.45
CA ASN A 58 -27.75 9.94 27.07
C ASN A 58 -28.81 10.61 26.18
N ASN A 59 -28.87 10.27 24.88
CA ASN A 59 -29.81 10.86 23.93
C ASN A 59 -30.63 9.80 23.16
N LEU A 60 -30.89 8.63 23.77
CA LEU A 60 -31.65 7.53 23.18
C LEU A 60 -33.13 7.81 22.95
N SER A 61 -33.70 8.80 23.63
CA SER A 61 -35.12 9.17 23.49
C SER A 61 -35.47 9.63 22.08
N GLU A 62 -34.48 10.09 21.31
CA GLU A 62 -34.66 10.60 19.95
C GLU A 62 -34.23 9.58 18.89
N ILE A 63 -35.19 9.17 18.05
CA ILE A 63 -34.93 8.22 16.95
C ILE A 63 -33.87 8.73 15.96
N GLN A 64 -33.74 10.05 15.82
CA GLN A 64 -32.77 10.71 14.95
C GLN A 64 -31.33 10.34 15.33
N ASN A 65 -31.03 10.22 16.63
CA ASN A 65 -29.70 9.86 17.11
C ASN A 65 -29.34 8.41 16.79
N VAL A 66 -30.33 7.51 16.85
CA VAL A 66 -30.16 6.10 16.47
C VAL A 66 -29.88 5.98 14.97
N ILE A 67 -30.62 6.73 14.14
CA ILE A 67 -30.38 6.77 12.70
C ILE A 67 -28.99 7.35 12.40
N ALA A 68 -28.61 8.44 13.05
CA ALA A 68 -27.28 9.05 12.89
C ALA A 68 -26.15 8.11 13.29
N TYR A 69 -26.34 7.31 14.35
CA TYR A 69 -25.41 6.25 14.75
C TYR A 69 -25.27 5.17 13.66
N ALA A 70 -26.40 4.68 13.12
CA ALA A 70 -26.39 3.66 12.07
C ALA A 70 -25.75 4.15 10.77
N VAL A 71 -26.06 5.38 10.35
CA VAL A 71 -25.46 6.02 9.17
C VAL A 71 -23.98 6.31 9.39
N GLY A 72 -23.62 6.83 10.57
CA GLY A 72 -22.23 7.05 10.95
C GLY A 72 -21.41 5.77 10.93
N PHE A 73 -22.00 4.65 11.35
CA PHE A 73 -21.35 3.34 11.30
C PHE A 73 -21.08 2.89 9.86
N ALA A 74 -22.07 2.98 8.98
CA ALA A 74 -21.91 2.63 7.56
C ALA A 74 -20.87 3.53 6.85
N LEU A 75 -20.91 4.84 7.09
CA LEU A 75 -19.92 5.77 6.54
C LEU A 75 -18.51 5.52 7.10
N GLY A 76 -18.41 5.17 8.39
CA GLY A 76 -17.16 4.81 9.04
C GLY A 76 -16.51 3.58 8.40
N ILE A 77 -17.29 2.58 7.96
CA ILE A 77 -16.76 1.43 7.22
C ILE A 77 -16.18 1.87 5.87
N ILE A 78 -16.89 2.72 5.13
CA ILE A 78 -16.44 3.22 3.82
C ILE A 78 -15.13 4.02 3.98
N ILE A 79 -15.09 4.94 4.95
CA ILE A 79 -13.91 5.75 5.23
C ILE A 79 -12.75 4.88 5.73
N GLY A 80 -13.01 3.97 6.67
CA GLY A 80 -12.02 3.02 7.18
C GLY A 80 -11.42 2.16 6.06
N SER A 81 -12.25 1.67 5.14
CA SER A 81 -11.81 0.91 3.96
C SER A 81 -10.98 1.78 3.01
N LYS A 82 -11.31 3.06 2.85
CA LYS A 82 -10.49 3.98 2.03
C LYS A 82 -9.13 4.28 2.67
N ILE A 83 -9.07 4.34 3.99
CA ILE A 83 -7.79 4.49 4.71
C ILE A 83 -6.95 3.20 4.57
N GLU A 84 -7.59 2.03 4.60
CA GLU A 84 -6.95 0.73 4.33
C GLU A 84 -6.26 0.70 2.96
N GLU A 85 -7.00 1.09 1.93
CA GLU A 85 -6.50 1.15 0.55
C GLU A 85 -5.29 2.10 0.44
N ARG A 86 -5.36 3.27 1.09
CA ARG A 86 -4.27 4.26 1.14
C ARG A 86 -3.03 3.75 1.88
N LEU A 87 -3.24 2.97 2.95
CA LEU A 87 -2.16 2.38 3.72
C LEU A 87 -1.39 1.34 2.90
N ALA A 88 -2.09 0.63 1.99
CA ALA A 88 -1.53 -0.33 1.02
C ALA A 88 -0.41 -1.19 1.63
N LEU A 89 -0.73 -1.78 2.79
CA LEU A 89 0.23 -2.50 3.60
C LEU A 89 0.43 -3.91 3.08
N GLY A 90 1.70 -4.26 2.85
CA GLY A 90 2.14 -5.61 2.55
C GLY A 90 2.62 -5.77 1.11
N TYR A 91 2.69 -7.03 0.70
CA TYR A 91 3.14 -7.46 -0.61
C TYR A 91 2.03 -8.25 -1.28
N ILE A 92 2.09 -8.31 -2.60
CA ILE A 92 1.26 -9.15 -3.44
C ILE A 92 2.14 -9.99 -4.34
N THR A 93 1.67 -11.20 -4.63
CA THR A 93 2.27 -12.05 -5.65
C THR A 93 1.36 -12.02 -6.86
N VAL A 94 1.87 -11.54 -7.98
CA VAL A 94 1.17 -11.46 -9.25
C VAL A 94 1.71 -12.54 -10.17
N ASN A 95 0.85 -13.46 -10.59
CA ASN A 95 1.12 -14.43 -11.65
C ASN A 95 0.61 -13.84 -12.98
N ILE A 96 1.50 -13.75 -13.95
CA ILE A 96 1.23 -13.21 -15.29
C ILE A 96 1.50 -14.32 -16.29
N VAL A 97 0.56 -14.57 -17.20
CA VAL A 97 0.72 -15.49 -18.32
C VAL A 97 0.68 -14.69 -19.61
N SER A 98 1.83 -14.56 -20.26
CA SER A 98 1.97 -13.89 -21.56
C SER A 98 1.51 -14.80 -22.69
N THR A 99 0.86 -14.22 -23.70
CA THR A 99 0.49 -14.91 -24.93
C THR A 99 1.67 -15.05 -25.89
N ASN A 100 2.69 -14.19 -25.75
CA ASN A 100 3.88 -14.20 -26.58
C ASN A 100 5.15 -14.43 -25.71
N PRO A 101 5.82 -15.59 -25.84
CA PRO A 101 7.00 -15.90 -25.03
C PRO A 101 8.26 -15.12 -25.45
N ASP A 102 8.31 -14.53 -26.64
CA ASP A 102 9.48 -13.82 -27.17
C ASP A 102 9.57 -12.37 -26.66
N LEU A 103 8.54 -11.88 -25.96
CA LEU A 103 8.54 -10.52 -25.41
C LEU A 103 9.55 -10.37 -24.26
N PRO A 104 10.20 -9.21 -24.13
CA PRO A 104 11.24 -8.96 -23.12
C PRO A 104 10.66 -8.70 -21.71
N PHE A 105 9.66 -9.48 -21.27
CA PHE A 105 8.96 -9.34 -20.00
C PHE A 105 9.91 -9.33 -18.80
N THR A 106 10.80 -10.32 -18.74
CA THR A 106 11.72 -10.48 -17.60
C THR A 106 12.71 -9.33 -17.48
N LYS A 107 13.15 -8.77 -18.61
CA LYS A 107 14.08 -7.64 -18.64
C LYS A 107 13.40 -6.35 -18.19
N LYS A 108 12.27 -5.99 -18.82
CA LYS A 108 11.52 -4.77 -18.50
C LYS A 108 11.05 -4.71 -17.04
N LEU A 109 10.53 -5.82 -16.53
CA LEU A 109 10.08 -5.89 -15.14
C LEU A 109 11.25 -5.77 -14.12
N ARG A 110 12.42 -6.35 -14.44
CA ARG A 110 13.63 -6.21 -13.60
C ARG A 110 14.20 -4.80 -13.64
N GLU A 111 14.20 -4.14 -14.80
CA GLU A 111 14.58 -2.74 -14.96
C GLU A 111 13.65 -1.81 -14.17
N ALA A 112 12.36 -2.14 -14.09
CA ALA A 112 11.39 -1.45 -13.24
C ALA A 112 11.55 -1.75 -11.73
N GLY A 113 12.55 -2.53 -11.33
CA GLY A 113 12.86 -2.83 -9.93
C GLY A 113 12.03 -3.96 -9.32
N PHE A 114 11.22 -4.68 -10.12
CA PHE A 114 10.53 -5.87 -9.66
C PHE A 114 11.45 -7.08 -9.73
N GLY A 115 11.43 -7.91 -8.69
CA GLY A 115 11.94 -9.26 -8.88
C GLY A 115 11.00 -10.02 -9.83
N VAL A 116 11.55 -10.96 -10.60
CA VAL A 116 10.74 -11.81 -11.47
C VAL A 116 11.31 -13.22 -11.51
N THR A 117 10.45 -14.20 -11.26
CA THR A 117 10.69 -15.60 -11.58
C THR A 117 9.89 -15.95 -12.83
N SER A 118 10.51 -16.58 -13.82
CA SER A 118 9.86 -16.93 -15.09
C SER A 118 10.05 -18.41 -15.40
N TRP A 119 9.02 -19.03 -15.98
CA TRP A 119 9.09 -20.38 -16.51
C TRP A 119 8.21 -20.51 -17.76
N THR A 120 8.59 -21.43 -18.65
CA THR A 120 7.78 -21.74 -19.83
C THR A 120 6.62 -22.65 -19.43
N SER A 121 5.42 -22.31 -19.89
CA SER A 121 4.21 -23.12 -19.74
C SER A 121 3.61 -23.41 -21.11
N ARG A 122 2.66 -24.35 -21.20
CA ARG A 122 1.96 -24.66 -22.44
C ARG A 122 0.46 -24.59 -22.19
N GLY A 123 -0.22 -23.74 -22.94
CA GLY A 123 -1.67 -23.61 -22.97
C GLY A 123 -2.27 -24.35 -24.15
N MET A 124 -3.58 -24.18 -24.34
CA MET A 124 -4.30 -24.75 -25.49
C MET A 124 -3.72 -24.27 -26.83
N ASP A 125 -3.39 -22.98 -26.92
CA ASP A 125 -2.90 -22.36 -28.17
C ASP A 125 -1.37 -22.45 -28.34
N GLY A 126 -0.68 -23.26 -27.53
CA GLY A 126 0.76 -23.46 -27.63
C GLY A 126 1.57 -22.93 -26.44
N GLU A 127 2.84 -22.61 -26.68
CA GLU A 127 3.78 -22.18 -25.62
C GLU A 127 3.45 -20.78 -25.11
N ARG A 128 3.56 -20.63 -23.80
CA ARG A 128 3.27 -19.40 -23.05
C ARG A 128 4.43 -19.14 -22.08
N LEU A 129 4.65 -17.88 -21.76
CA LEU A 129 5.59 -17.49 -20.72
C LEU A 129 4.81 -17.14 -19.46
N THR A 130 5.08 -17.86 -18.37
CA THR A 130 4.49 -17.54 -17.07
C THR A 130 5.52 -16.88 -16.18
N LEU A 131 5.11 -15.79 -15.54
CA LEU A 131 5.92 -14.95 -14.69
C LEU A 131 5.26 -14.85 -13.33
N GLN A 132 6.07 -14.93 -12.28
CA GLN A 132 5.66 -14.63 -10.91
C GLN A 132 6.45 -13.44 -10.41
N VAL A 133 5.71 -12.43 -9.97
CA VAL A 133 6.22 -11.15 -9.51
C VAL A 133 5.74 -10.91 -8.09
N LEU A 134 6.65 -10.81 -7.15
CA LEU A 134 6.37 -10.26 -5.83
C LEU A 134 6.57 -8.74 -5.87
N ALA A 135 5.50 -8.00 -5.63
CA ALA A 135 5.50 -6.54 -5.65
C ALA A 135 4.90 -5.96 -4.35
N PRO A 136 5.29 -4.75 -3.92
CA PRO A 136 4.53 -3.99 -2.93
C PRO A 136 3.08 -3.80 -3.39
N ARG A 137 2.13 -3.86 -2.46
CA ARG A 137 0.72 -3.55 -2.77
C ARG A 137 0.57 -2.15 -3.38
N LYS A 138 1.36 -1.18 -2.91
CA LYS A 138 1.41 0.19 -3.44
C LYS A 138 1.77 0.29 -4.93
N GLN A 139 2.50 -0.69 -5.46
CA GLN A 139 2.98 -0.70 -6.85
C GLN A 139 2.13 -1.60 -7.76
N GLU A 140 1.05 -2.20 -7.26
CA GLU A 140 0.18 -3.10 -8.04
C GLU A 140 -0.35 -2.45 -9.32
N LEU A 141 -0.89 -1.24 -9.21
CA LEU A 141 -1.43 -0.52 -10.36
C LEU A 141 -0.34 -0.20 -11.40
N TYR A 142 0.86 0.14 -10.95
CA TYR A 142 2.00 0.39 -11.83
C TYR A 142 2.45 -0.90 -12.53
N LEU A 143 2.51 -2.01 -11.80
CA LEU A 143 2.81 -3.32 -12.37
C LEU A 143 1.77 -3.74 -13.41
N TYR A 144 0.47 -3.53 -13.17
CA TYR A 144 -0.57 -3.83 -14.13
C TYR A 144 -0.44 -3.01 -15.41
N LYS A 145 -0.24 -1.69 -15.29
CA LYS A 145 0.01 -0.83 -16.46
C LYS A 145 1.20 -1.32 -17.28
N LEU A 146 2.33 -1.56 -16.61
CA LEU A 146 3.55 -2.04 -17.26
C LEU A 146 3.36 -3.39 -17.95
N VAL A 147 2.59 -4.32 -17.36
CA VAL A 147 2.28 -5.61 -17.99
C VAL A 147 1.39 -5.43 -19.21
N THR A 148 0.34 -4.62 -19.10
CA THR A 148 -0.60 -4.35 -20.21
C THR A 148 0.06 -3.61 -21.37
N GLU A 149 1.03 -2.73 -21.09
CA GLU A 149 1.85 -2.07 -22.13
C GLU A 149 2.76 -3.05 -22.88
N ILE A 150 3.23 -4.12 -22.22
CA ILE A 150 4.10 -5.13 -22.84
C ILE A 150 3.27 -6.14 -23.64
N ASP A 151 2.21 -6.69 -23.04
CA ASP A 151 1.27 -7.59 -23.70
C ASP A 151 -0.18 -7.27 -23.26
N PRO A 152 -0.97 -6.61 -24.11
CA PRO A 152 -2.37 -6.35 -23.84
C PRO A 152 -3.23 -7.61 -23.66
N LYS A 153 -2.76 -8.77 -24.14
CA LYS A 153 -3.44 -10.07 -24.01
C LYS A 153 -2.90 -10.90 -22.85
N ALA A 154 -2.07 -10.33 -21.98
CA ALA A 154 -1.57 -11.02 -20.81
C ALA A 154 -2.70 -11.33 -19.81
N PHE A 155 -2.70 -12.55 -19.29
CA PHE A 155 -3.60 -12.95 -18.22
C PHE A 155 -2.93 -12.71 -16.87
N ILE A 156 -3.58 -11.99 -15.96
CA ILE A 156 -3.01 -11.54 -14.69
C ILE A 156 -3.86 -12.05 -13.52
N VAL A 157 -3.22 -12.66 -12.53
CA VAL A 157 -3.87 -13.09 -11.27
C VAL A 157 -3.00 -12.70 -10.08
N SER A 158 -3.58 -11.97 -9.13
CA SER A 158 -2.90 -11.54 -7.90
C SER A 158 -3.34 -12.35 -6.67
N TYR A 159 -2.38 -12.63 -5.79
CA TYR A 159 -2.57 -13.30 -4.50
C TYR A 159 -1.93 -12.49 -3.39
N GLU A 160 -2.55 -12.50 -2.20
CA GLU A 160 -1.97 -11.89 -1.00
C GLU A 160 -1.21 -12.92 -0.16
N PRO A 161 0.14 -12.90 -0.12
CA PRO A 161 0.91 -13.75 0.77
C PRO A 161 0.68 -13.37 2.25
N LYS A 162 0.31 -14.35 3.08
CA LYS A 162 0.14 -14.15 4.54
C LYS A 162 1.46 -14.09 5.31
N ASN A 163 2.49 -14.81 4.86
CA ASN A 163 3.79 -14.84 5.50
C ASN A 163 4.89 -15.01 4.45
N ILE A 164 5.93 -14.19 4.54
CA ILE A 164 7.09 -14.23 3.63
C ILE A 164 8.32 -14.47 4.51
N GLN A 165 8.98 -15.61 4.30
CA GLN A 165 10.21 -15.95 4.99
C GLN A 165 11.32 -16.18 3.96
N GLY A 166 12.42 -15.44 4.10
CA GLY A 166 13.55 -15.52 3.16
C GLY A 166 13.31 -14.86 1.79
N GLY A 167 14.22 -15.13 0.84
CA GLY A 167 14.17 -14.60 -0.52
C GLY A 167 14.98 -13.30 -0.73
N PHE A 168 15.68 -13.21 -1.85
CA PHE A 168 16.42 -12.02 -2.31
C PHE A 168 15.54 -10.75 -2.43
N TRP A 169 14.24 -10.98 -2.60
CA TRP A 169 13.18 -10.03 -2.88
C TRP A 169 12.90 -9.03 -1.75
N VAL A 170 13.10 -9.43 -0.49
CA VAL A 170 12.80 -8.58 0.68
C VAL A 170 13.87 -7.48 0.87
N LYS A 171 15.07 -7.65 0.30
CA LYS A 171 16.20 -6.71 0.45
C LYS A 171 16.21 -5.59 -0.60
N GLN A 172 15.73 -5.83 -1.83
CA GLN A 172 15.80 -4.83 -2.90
C GLN A 172 14.58 -3.91 -2.98
N ILE A 173 13.39 -4.37 -2.58
CA ILE A 173 12.16 -3.58 -2.67
C ILE A 173 12.19 -2.37 -1.70
N LYS A 174 12.98 -2.44 -0.63
CA LYS A 174 13.18 -1.31 0.31
C LYS A 174 13.96 -0.14 -0.31
N LYS A 175 14.57 -0.31 -1.50
CA LYS A 175 15.51 0.66 -2.10
C LYS A 175 14.96 1.40 -3.33
N HIS A 176 13.84 0.96 -3.92
CA HIS A 176 13.24 1.61 -5.09
C HIS A 176 11.85 2.13 -4.75
N SER A 177 11.78 3.39 -4.34
CA SER A 177 10.56 4.18 -4.53
C SER A 177 10.26 4.21 -6.03
N PRO A 178 9.01 3.97 -6.45
CA PRO A 178 8.68 4.09 -7.87
C PRO A 178 8.89 5.55 -8.31
N PRO A 179 9.31 5.80 -9.56
CA PRO A 179 9.24 7.15 -10.11
C PRO A 179 7.78 7.64 -10.03
N PRO A 180 7.55 8.96 -9.90
CA PRO A 180 6.20 9.51 -9.94
C PRO A 180 5.46 8.98 -11.18
N ILE A 181 4.22 8.54 -10.99
CA ILE A 181 3.36 8.16 -12.10
C ILE A 181 3.10 9.45 -12.88
N GLU A 182 3.80 9.64 -14.00
CA GLU A 182 3.43 10.71 -14.93
C GLU A 182 1.99 10.45 -15.39
N PRO A 183 1.11 11.47 -15.37
CA PRO A 183 -0.22 11.32 -15.92
C PRO A 183 -0.09 10.88 -17.38
N VAL A 184 -0.80 9.81 -17.75
CA VAL A 184 -0.93 9.43 -19.14
C VAL A 184 -1.56 10.63 -19.85
N ALA A 185 -0.84 11.21 -20.80
CA ALA A 185 -1.39 12.26 -21.64
C ALA A 185 -2.55 11.65 -22.43
N ASP A 186 -3.77 12.10 -22.13
CA ASP A 186 -4.92 11.86 -22.98
C ASP A 186 -4.61 12.38 -24.39
N GLU A 187 -5.13 11.72 -25.43
CA GLU A 187 -4.90 12.04 -26.86
C GLU A 187 -5.29 13.48 -27.27
N ASN A 188 -5.80 14.30 -26.36
CA ASN A 188 -6.09 15.71 -26.57
C ASN A 188 -5.24 16.58 -25.62
N GLY A 189 -4.01 16.88 -26.04
CA GLY A 189 -3.03 17.66 -25.28
C GLY A 189 -3.55 19.01 -24.79
N LYS A 190 -3.93 19.06 -23.50
CA LYS A 190 -4.11 20.31 -22.77
C LYS A 190 -3.49 20.16 -21.37
N ARG A 191 -2.45 20.95 -21.12
CA ARG A 191 -1.78 21.08 -19.82
C ARG A 191 -2.53 22.17 -19.05
N ASP A 192 -3.01 21.86 -17.86
CA ASP A 192 -3.38 22.90 -16.90
C ASP A 192 -2.10 23.35 -16.17
N GLU A 193 -1.65 24.54 -16.54
CA GLU A 193 -0.67 25.34 -15.82
C GLU A 193 -1.38 26.00 -14.63
N THR A 194 -0.95 25.72 -13.40
CA THR A 194 -0.84 26.65 -12.26
C THR A 194 -0.45 25.86 -11.01
N ASP A 195 0.77 26.00 -10.51
CA ASP A 195 1.08 26.95 -9.43
C ASP A 195 2.51 26.70 -8.92
N GLU A 196 3.34 27.73 -9.02
CA GLU A 196 4.71 27.77 -8.53
C GLU A 196 4.68 28.18 -7.05
N THR A 197 5.45 27.49 -6.18
CA THR A 197 6.24 28.16 -5.12
C THR A 197 7.43 27.29 -4.67
N GLU A 198 8.60 27.62 -5.23
CA GLU A 198 9.90 27.85 -4.57
C GLU A 198 10.75 26.72 -3.88
N PRO A 199 12.09 26.91 -3.76
CA PRO A 199 13.05 25.93 -4.25
C PRO A 199 13.98 25.28 -3.20
N MET A 200 14.73 24.28 -3.68
CA MET A 200 15.77 23.48 -3.04
C MET A 200 16.72 24.25 -2.10
N LYS A 201 17.11 23.62 -0.97
CA LYS A 201 18.49 23.57 -0.45
C LYS A 201 18.59 22.67 0.80
N ASN A 202 19.70 21.94 0.88
CA ASN A 202 20.25 21.24 2.05
C ASN A 202 19.75 19.83 2.33
N GLU A 203 20.31 18.84 1.62
CA GLU A 203 20.57 17.50 2.19
C GLU A 203 21.54 16.66 1.32
N ALA A 204 21.84 17.10 0.10
CA ALA A 204 22.77 16.42 -0.80
C ALA A 204 24.28 16.64 -0.49
N GLU A 205 24.65 17.62 0.34
CA GLU A 205 26.06 17.90 0.67
C GLU A 205 26.57 17.13 1.90
N GLN A 206 25.69 16.60 2.76
CA GLN A 206 26.09 15.90 3.99
C GLN A 206 26.49 14.43 3.76
N PHE A 207 26.24 13.87 2.58
CA PHE A 207 26.52 12.45 2.28
C PHE A 207 27.89 12.22 1.61
N SER A 208 28.64 13.27 1.29
CA SER A 208 29.88 13.19 0.52
C SER A 208 31.18 13.15 1.34
N GLU A 209 31.15 13.59 2.61
CA GLU A 209 32.36 13.61 3.46
C GLU A 209 32.56 12.32 4.29
N ASP A 210 31.51 11.58 4.64
CA ASP A 210 31.62 10.38 5.49
C ASP A 210 32.19 9.15 4.77
N PHE A 211 32.37 9.20 3.44
CA PHE A 211 32.78 8.05 2.63
C PHE A 211 34.31 7.93 2.45
N PHE A 212 35.11 8.95 2.79
CA PHE A 212 36.53 9.00 2.39
C PHE A 212 37.59 8.71 3.48
N GLU A 213 37.24 8.46 4.75
CA GLU A 213 38.22 8.11 5.77
C GLU A 213 37.95 6.76 6.46
N LYS A 214 38.56 5.69 5.94
CA LYS A 214 39.42 4.78 6.74
C LYS A 214 40.14 3.73 5.87
N PRO A 215 41.44 3.45 6.13
CA PRO A 215 42.29 2.68 5.24
C PRO A 215 42.17 1.16 5.38
N LEU A 216 42.48 0.49 4.27
CA LEU A 216 42.61 -0.96 4.09
C LEU A 216 43.78 -1.55 4.91
N THR A 217 43.51 -2.38 5.92
CA THR A 217 44.42 -3.46 6.35
C THR A 217 43.71 -4.54 7.17
N GLN A 218 43.57 -5.76 6.64
CA GLN A 218 44.12 -6.95 7.30
C GLN A 218 44.13 -8.19 6.37
N LYS A 219 45.30 -8.84 6.32
CA LYS A 219 45.66 -10.00 5.52
C LYS A 219 44.78 -11.22 5.81
N ARG A 220 44.22 -11.85 4.76
CA ARG A 220 43.76 -13.25 4.80
C ARG A 220 44.98 -14.18 4.77
N LYS A 221 45.25 -14.92 5.86
CA LYS A 221 46.05 -16.14 5.80
C LYS A 221 45.14 -17.32 5.45
N VAL A 222 45.31 -17.83 4.25
CA VAL A 222 44.78 -19.12 3.79
C VAL A 222 45.64 -20.22 4.42
N LYS A 223 45.02 -21.22 5.08
CA LYS A 223 45.67 -22.52 5.33
C LYS A 223 45.04 -23.56 4.38
N PRO A 224 45.85 -24.34 3.65
CA PRO A 224 45.34 -25.39 2.77
C PRO A 224 44.96 -26.65 3.55
N LYS A 225 44.09 -27.44 2.91
CA LYS A 225 43.59 -28.75 3.32
C LYS A 225 44.69 -29.77 3.60
N LEU A 226 44.40 -30.69 4.52
CA LEU A 226 44.63 -32.13 4.40
C LEU A 226 43.41 -32.84 5.00
#